data_AF-A0A2N2G121-F1
#
_entry.id   AF-A0A2N2G121-F1
#
_cell.length_a   1.000
_cell.length_b   1.000
_cell.length_c   1.000
_cell.angle_alpha   90.00
_cell.angle_beta   90.00
_cell.angle_gamma   90.00
#
_symmetry.space_group_name_H-M   'P 1'
#
loop_
_entity.id
_entity.type
_entity.pdbx_description
1 polymer ?
#
loop_
_entity_poly.entity_id
_entity_poly.type
_entity_poly.pdbx_seq_one_letter_code
_entity_poly.pdbx_strand_id
1 'polypeptide(L)'
;MNSILIIIFVSLAIATVLNLILKKLSVSHIIGYIMTGTIISTLFDFNLDTNLEALNLIAEFGIVFLMFTIGLEMSMSKLKKMKEILFLNGFLQVG
;
A
#
# COMPACT_ATOMS: atom_id res chain seq x y z
N MET A 1 5.12 -19.61 17.58
CA MET A 1 4.28 -18.49 18.08
C MET A 1 5.11 -17.29 18.53
N ASN A 2 6.17 -17.47 19.33
CA ASN A 2 7.03 -16.36 19.79
C ASN A 2 7.68 -15.55 18.66
N SER A 3 8.14 -16.21 17.57
CA SER A 3 8.77 -15.52 16.45
C SER A 3 7.81 -14.62 15.67
N ILE A 4 6.52 -14.99 15.57
CA ILE A 4 5.51 -14.20 14.84
C ILE A 4 5.22 -12.88 15.57
N LEU A 5 5.07 -12.94 16.90
CA LEU A 5 4.89 -11.75 17.73
C LEU A 5 6.07 -10.78 17.59
N ILE A 6 7.30 -11.29 17.53
CA ILE A 6 8.50 -10.49 17.33
C ILE A 6 8.48 -9.82 15.94
N ILE A 7 8.16 -10.56 14.88
CA ILE A 7 8.07 -10.01 13.52
C ILE A 7 7.02 -8.88 13.47
N ILE A 8 5.83 -9.11 14.04
CA ILE A 8 4.78 -8.10 14.10
C ILE A 8 5.26 -6.87 14.88
N PHE A 9 5.84 -7.06 16.07
CA PHE A 9 6.33 -5.97 16.89
C PHE A 9 7.42 -5.13 16.18
N VAL A 10 8.41 -5.79 15.57
CA VAL A 10 9.49 -5.13 14.82
C VAL A 10 8.93 -4.40 13.60
N SER A 11 7.97 -5.01 12.88
CA SER A 11 7.32 -4.35 11.74
C SER A 11 6.56 -3.09 12.15
N LEU A 12 5.82 -3.12 13.27
CA LEU A 12 5.12 -1.95 13.80
C LEU A 12 6.10 -0.86 14.26
N ALA A 13 7.19 -1.25 14.93
CA ALA A 13 8.21 -0.31 15.38
C ALA A 13 8.87 0.41 14.19
N ILE A 14 9.28 -0.35 13.17
CA ILE A 14 9.91 0.21 11.96
C ILE A 14 8.92 1.09 11.20
N ALA A 15 7.68 0.63 10.99
CA ALA A 15 6.63 1.43 10.33
C ALA A 15 6.39 2.75 11.04
N THR A 16 6.30 2.72 12.38
CA THR A 16 6.04 3.92 13.18
C THR A 16 7.20 4.90 13.07
N VAL A 17 8.44 4.45 13.22
CA VAL A 17 9.63 5.30 13.12
C VAL A 17 9.76 5.90 11.72
N LEU A 18 9.63 5.08 10.66
CA LEU A 18 9.69 5.56 9.29
C LEU A 18 8.58 6.58 8.97
N ASN A 19 7.35 6.30 9.38
CA ASN A 19 6.24 7.22 9.14
C ASN A 19 6.40 8.54 9.90
N LEU A 20 6.96 8.54 11.10
CA LEU A 20 7.27 9.77 11.84
C LEU A 20 8.32 10.62 11.11
N ILE A 21 9.36 9.99 10.54
CA ILE A 21 10.39 10.67 9.76
C ILE A 21 9.80 11.21 8.45
N LEU A 22 9.07 10.37 7.71
CA LEU A 22 8.45 10.73 6.42
C LEU A 22 7.41 11.84 6.57
N LYS A 23 6.66 11.84 7.68
CA LYS A 23 5.73 12.91 8.01
C LYS A 23 6.44 14.26 8.14
N LYS A 24 7.66 14.31 8.72
CA LYS A 24 8.47 15.54 8.78
C LYS A 24 8.91 16.02 7.40
N LEU A 25 9.04 15.10 6.44
CA LEU A 25 9.41 15.37 5.05
C LEU A 25 8.20 15.63 4.15
N SER A 26 6.97 15.69 4.70
CA SER A 26 5.72 15.82 3.94
C SER A 26 5.48 14.71 2.90
N VAL A 27 6.06 13.53 3.13
CA VAL A 27 5.91 12.37 2.25
C VAL A 27 4.66 11.58 2.66
N SER A 28 3.96 10.98 1.69
CA SER A 28 2.78 10.13 1.94
C SER A 28 3.15 8.91 2.81
N HIS A 29 2.32 8.63 3.82
CA HIS A 29 2.46 7.47 4.69
C HIS A 29 2.47 6.13 3.93
N ILE A 30 1.82 6.06 2.77
CA ILE A 30 1.81 4.88 1.90
C ILE A 30 3.24 4.46 1.54
N ILE A 31 4.12 5.43 1.26
CA ILE A 31 5.52 5.16 0.93
C ILE A 31 6.25 4.54 2.15
N GLY A 32 5.95 5.02 3.37
CA GLY A 32 6.53 4.47 4.59
C GLY A 32 6.10 3.02 4.85
N TYR A 33 4.86 2.67 4.57
CA TYR A 33 4.39 1.29 4.66
C TYR A 33 5.07 0.38 3.63
N ILE A 34 5.21 0.82 2.38
CA ILE A 34 5.93 0.06 1.33
C ILE A 34 7.39 -0.16 1.74
N MET A 35 8.09 0.89 2.17
CA MET A 35 9.48 0.80 2.62
C MET A 35 9.66 -0.16 3.79
N THR A 36 8.75 -0.11 4.77
CA THR A 36 8.77 -1.03 5.91
C THR A 36 8.61 -2.47 5.46
N GLY A 37 7.68 -2.76 4.56
CA GLY A 37 7.49 -4.09 3.99
C GLY A 37 8.75 -4.63 3.32
N THR A 38 9.40 -3.81 2.49
CA THR A 38 10.66 -4.18 1.82
C THR A 38 11.80 -4.46 2.82
N ILE A 39 11.94 -3.63 3.85
CA ILE A 39 12.95 -3.80 4.90
C ILE A 39 12.70 -5.09 5.69
N ILE A 40 11.46 -5.33 6.14
CA ILE A 40 11.10 -6.54 6.88
C ILE A 40 11.28 -7.80 6.02
N SER A 41 10.89 -7.74 4.75
CA SER A 41 11.08 -8.86 3.80
C SER A 41 12.55 -9.24 3.66
N THR A 42 13.45 -8.25 3.68
CA THR A 42 14.90 -8.45 3.57
C THR A 42 15.53 -8.90 4.89
N LEU A 43 15.09 -8.35 6.03
CA LEU A 43 15.65 -8.66 7.35
C LEU A 43 15.31 -10.07 7.87
N PHE A 44 14.16 -10.61 7.46
CA PHE A 44 13.68 -11.91 7.93
C PHE A 44 13.77 -13.00 6.84
N ASP A 45 14.51 -12.75 5.75
CA ASP A 45 14.71 -13.69 4.64
C ASP A 45 13.41 -14.32 4.10
N PHE A 46 12.34 -13.50 3.98
CA PHE A 46 11.06 -13.91 3.36
C PHE A 46 11.18 -14.29 1.87
N ASN A 47 12.38 -14.20 1.30
CA ASN A 47 12.67 -14.42 -0.12
C ASN A 47 12.93 -15.89 -0.51
N LEU A 48 13.12 -16.82 0.45
CA LEU A 48 13.62 -18.16 0.12
C LEU A 48 12.64 -19.34 0.25
N ASP A 49 11.66 -19.31 1.17
CA ASP A 49 10.82 -20.51 1.44
C ASP A 49 9.34 -20.23 1.76
N THR A 50 8.91 -18.97 1.78
CA THR A 50 7.53 -18.62 2.16
C THR A 50 6.55 -18.72 0.99
N ASN A 51 5.46 -19.48 1.17
CA ASN A 51 4.30 -19.51 0.27
C ASN A 51 3.75 -18.07 0.04
N LEU A 52 4.25 -17.42 -1.02
CA LEU A 52 3.87 -16.06 -1.43
C LEU A 52 2.38 -15.95 -1.78
N GLU A 53 1.71 -17.07 -2.01
CA GLU A 53 0.30 -17.15 -2.39
C GLU A 53 -0.64 -16.49 -1.35
N ALA A 54 -0.44 -16.76 -0.06
CA ALA A 54 -1.26 -16.15 0.99
C ALA A 54 -1.05 -14.62 1.09
N LEU A 55 0.19 -14.17 0.91
CA LEU A 55 0.53 -12.74 0.92
C LEU A 55 -0.05 -12.03 -0.32
N ASN A 56 0.02 -12.68 -1.49
CA ASN A 56 -0.56 -12.18 -2.73
C ASN A 56 -2.09 -12.05 -2.62
N LEU A 57 -2.77 -13.05 -2.06
CA LEU A 57 -4.22 -12.97 -1.81
C LEU A 57 -4.56 -11.78 -0.91
N ILE A 58 -3.84 -11.59 0.19
CA ILE A 58 -4.06 -10.45 1.10
C ILE A 58 -3.84 -9.12 0.38
N ALA A 59 -2.79 -9.01 -0.45
CA ALA A 59 -2.50 -7.80 -1.23
C ALA A 59 -3.61 -7.51 -2.26
N GLU A 60 -4.07 -8.54 -2.98
CA GLU A 60 -5.16 -8.43 -3.94
C GLU A 60 -6.45 -7.96 -3.27
N PHE A 61 -6.84 -8.59 -2.15
CA PHE A 61 -7.99 -8.14 -1.35
C PHE A 61 -7.82 -6.69 -0.90
N GLY A 62 -6.63 -6.29 -0.46
CA GLY A 62 -6.34 -4.91 -0.07
C GLY A 62 -6.57 -3.91 -1.21
N ILE A 63 -6.13 -4.23 -2.42
CA ILE A 63 -6.34 -3.40 -3.62
C ILE A 63 -7.83 -3.35 -4.00
N VAL A 64 -8.53 -4.49 -3.95
CA VAL A 64 -9.97 -4.56 -4.22
C VAL A 64 -10.75 -3.69 -3.24
N PHE A 65 -10.46 -3.77 -1.94
CA PHE A 65 -11.08 -2.92 -0.93
C PHE A 65 -10.76 -1.44 -1.15
N LEU A 66 -9.51 -1.10 -1.49
CA LEU A 66 -9.12 0.27 -1.79
C LEU A 66 -9.91 0.83 -2.99
N MET A 67 -9.95 0.10 -4.10
CA MET A 67 -10.68 0.50 -5.31
C MET A 67 -12.19 0.59 -5.04
N PHE A 68 -12.72 -0.30 -4.21
CA PHE A 68 -14.12 -0.25 -3.78
C PHE A 68 -14.41 1.00 -2.94
N THR A 69 -13.57 1.32 -1.95
CA THR A 69 -13.69 2.54 -1.13
C THR A 69 -13.60 3.80 -1.98
N ILE A 70 -12.65 3.85 -2.92
CA ILE A 70 -12.55 4.95 -3.90
C ILE A 70 -13.86 5.06 -4.69
N GLY A 71 -14.43 3.94 -5.13
CA GLY A 71 -15.74 3.90 -5.81
C GLY A 71 -16.87 4.48 -4.97
N LEU A 72 -16.94 4.17 -3.67
CA LEU A 72 -17.96 4.69 -2.75
C LEU A 72 -17.80 6.20 -2.47
N GLU A 73 -16.57 6.71 -2.44
CA GLU A 73 -16.28 8.13 -2.21
C GLU A 73 -16.56 9.00 -3.45
N MET A 74 -16.61 8.40 -4.65
CA MET A 74 -16.85 9.08 -5.91
C MET A 74 -18.35 9.30 -6.17
N SER A 75 -18.81 10.54 -6.05
CA SER A 75 -20.15 10.92 -6.48
C SER A 75 -20.24 11.09 -8.00
N MET A 76 -21.44 10.95 -8.58
CA MET A 76 -21.65 11.17 -10.01
C MET A 76 -21.32 12.60 -10.46
N SER A 77 -21.48 13.59 -9.58
CA SER A 77 -21.10 14.97 -9.87
C SER A 77 -19.58 15.15 -9.91
N LYS A 78 -18.84 14.48 -9.02
CA LYS A 78 -17.37 14.48 -9.01
C LYS A 78 -16.81 13.76 -10.23
N LEU A 79 -17.39 12.61 -10.59
CA LEU A 79 -17.02 11.86 -11.79
C LEU A 79 -17.23 12.68 -13.07
N LYS A 80 -18.37 13.38 -13.19
CA LYS A 80 -18.67 14.22 -14.36
C LYS A 80 -17.70 15.41 -14.50
N LYS A 81 -17.29 16.02 -13.38
CA LYS A 81 -16.26 17.09 -13.37
C LYS A 81 -14.88 16.58 -13.76
N MET A 82 -14.56 15.33 -13.39
CA MET A 82 -13.28 14.70 -13.70
C MET A 82 -13.26 13.99 -15.04
N LYS A 83 -14.38 13.93 -15.79
CA LYS A 83 -14.48 13.13 -17.02
C LYS A 83 -13.40 13.49 -18.04
N GLU A 84 -13.13 14.77 -18.24
CA GLU A 84 -12.16 15.20 -19.27
C GLU A 84 -10.75 14.79 -18.86
N ILE A 85 -10.39 14.98 -17.59
CA ILE A 85 -9.10 14.53 -17.07
C ILE A 85 -8.98 13.01 -17.17
N LEU A 86 -10.02 12.27 -16.78
CA LEU A 86 -10.00 10.80 -16.79
C LEU A 86 -9.95 10.22 -18.22
N PHE A 87 -10.76 10.74 -19.13
CA PHE A 87 -10.82 10.22 -20.50
C PHE A 87 -9.68 10.76 -21.36
N LEU A 88 -9.42 12.08 -21.43
CA LEU A 88 -8.33 12.60 -22.26
C LEU A 88 -6.96 12.18 -21.74
N ASN A 89 -6.62 12.53 -20.49
CA ASN A 89 -5.29 12.24 -19.96
C ASN A 89 -5.12 10.73 -19.73
N GLY A 90 -6.19 10.00 -19.38
CA GLY A 90 -6.13 8.55 -19.26
C GLY A 90 -5.81 7.86 -20.58
N PHE A 91 -6.49 8.24 -21.68
CA PHE A 91 -6.16 7.69 -23.01
C PHE A 91 -4.77 8.12 -23.48
N LEU A 92 -4.32 9.34 -23.19
CA LEU A 92 -2.97 9.82 -23.51
C LEU A 92 -1.86 9.20 -22.65
N GLN A 93 -2.17 8.71 -21.45
CA GLN A 93 -1.19 8.08 -20.55
C GLN A 93 -1.02 6.58 -20.86
N VAL A 94 -2.08 5.94 -21.35
CA VAL A 94 -2.09 4.50 -21.68
C VAL A 94 -1.75 4.24 -23.15
N GLY A 95 -2.08 5.17 -24.05
CA GLY A 95 -1.69 5.13 -25.47
C GLY A 95 -0.28 5.63 -25.70
#